data_AF-A0A7S1MSF9-F1
#
_entry.id   AF-A0A7S1MSF9-F1
#
_cell.length_a   1.000
_cell.length_b   1.000
_cell.length_c   1.000
_cell.angle_alpha   90.00
_cell.angle_beta   90.00
_cell.angle_gamma   90.00
#
_symmetry.space_group_name_H-M   'P 1'
#
loop_
_entity.id
_entity.type
_entity.pdbx_description
1 polymer ?
#
loop_
_entity_poly.entity_id
_entity_poly.type
_entity_poly.pdbx_seq_one_letter_code
_entity_poly.pdbx_strand_id
1 'polypeptide(L)'
;SVFYTTEDAAKRPWKLWRHVMGQKQEDDACLYTEEDELFYFSIGKTTSGRFLIASSGSSETGELRVIDLEAGDGSPLQLVQARQFGLRYDIDHIGDSFLVWTNKDKAVNNKLMRVPLSAVLSGQGGQEAWQEVLPYDPSMRIEHVLALKDYAAIEGRQGGLTRLWVLNGTLEAESLRRLEFDEELYEVEVGENKESDTPFLRLCYSSLTTPRTHYDCDLRLAGAESLVKVWQQTVPNFDPSRYTCRRFFAKAPDGTQIPISAVHLKSLFEEDGEKRQPKPCFLYGYGSYGICIDPGFNANILPYLDRGMVYCIANIRGGGEMGRHWYEEQGKYLTKRNTFLDFIACAEHLVEQGITTSDMLAIEG
;
A
#
# COMPACT_ATOMS: atom_id res chain seq x y z
N SER A 1 -26.20 -6.98 16.61
CA SER A 1 -26.68 -6.58 15.28
C SER A 1 -25.61 -6.81 14.22
N VAL A 2 -25.96 -6.71 12.93
CA VAL A 2 -25.00 -6.59 11.82
C VAL A 2 -25.17 -5.22 11.15
N PHE A 3 -24.06 -4.67 10.65
CA PHE A 3 -24.05 -3.42 9.90
C PHE A 3 -23.79 -3.73 8.44
N TYR A 4 -24.49 -3.04 7.53
CA TYR A 4 -24.35 -3.28 6.10
C TYR A 4 -24.60 -2.00 5.31
N THR A 5 -24.19 -2.01 4.05
CA THR A 5 -24.43 -0.91 3.10
C THR A 5 -25.44 -1.30 2.05
N THR A 6 -26.16 -0.31 1.51
CA THR A 6 -26.96 -0.46 0.29
C THR A 6 -26.45 0.48 -0.79
N GLU A 7 -26.66 0.09 -2.03
CA GLU A 7 -26.28 0.84 -3.22
C GLU A 7 -27.41 1.75 -3.71
N ASP A 8 -27.04 2.82 -4.41
CA ASP A 8 -27.96 3.66 -5.17
C ASP A 8 -28.21 3.09 -6.58
N ALA A 9 -28.92 3.86 -7.42
CA ALA A 9 -29.22 3.45 -8.80
C ALA A 9 -27.97 3.27 -9.67
N ALA A 10 -26.85 3.90 -9.32
CA ALA A 10 -25.58 3.83 -10.02
C ALA A 10 -24.64 2.75 -9.46
N LYS A 11 -25.13 1.87 -8.55
CA LYS A 11 -24.34 0.84 -7.88
C LYS A 11 -23.25 1.39 -6.96
N ARG A 12 -23.40 2.64 -6.52
CA ARG A 12 -22.52 3.25 -5.52
C ARG A 12 -23.07 2.97 -4.13
N PRO A 13 -22.30 2.40 -3.19
CA PRO A 13 -22.72 2.30 -1.80
C PRO A 13 -22.90 3.70 -1.23
N TRP A 14 -24.01 3.93 -0.53
CA TRP A 14 -24.34 5.27 -0.04
C TRP A 14 -25.08 5.31 1.30
N LYS A 15 -25.65 4.19 1.78
CA LYS A 15 -26.34 4.16 3.08
C LYS A 15 -25.70 3.17 4.03
N LEU A 16 -25.66 3.54 5.31
CA LEU A 16 -25.33 2.65 6.41
C LEU A 16 -26.59 2.22 7.14
N TRP A 17 -26.77 0.91 7.28
CA TRP A 17 -27.88 0.30 7.98
C TRP A 17 -27.40 -0.56 9.15
N ARG A 18 -28.26 -0.70 10.16
CA ARG A 18 -28.11 -1.67 11.24
C ARG A 18 -29.31 -2.60 11.26
N HIS A 19 -29.01 -3.89 11.14
CA HIS A 19 -29.98 -4.99 11.26
C HIS A 19 -29.85 -5.70 12.61
N VAL A 20 -30.96 -5.80 13.33
CA VAL A 20 -31.05 -6.60 14.57
C VAL A 20 -31.47 -8.01 14.21
N MET A 21 -30.63 -8.99 14.56
CA MET A 21 -30.88 -10.40 14.23
C MET A 21 -32.25 -10.87 14.73
N GLY A 22 -33.05 -11.46 13.84
CA GLY A 22 -34.39 -11.95 14.15
C GLY A 22 -35.51 -10.91 13.96
N GLN A 23 -35.19 -9.65 13.66
CA GLN A 23 -36.16 -8.66 13.20
C GLN A 23 -36.32 -8.73 11.68
N LYS A 24 -37.34 -8.05 11.13
CA LYS A 24 -37.49 -7.95 9.68
C LYS A 24 -36.58 -6.84 9.16
N GLN A 25 -36.10 -6.99 7.92
CA GLN A 25 -35.26 -5.98 7.28
C GLN A 25 -35.97 -4.62 7.11
N GLU A 26 -37.30 -4.60 7.01
CA GLU A 26 -38.09 -3.35 6.93
C GLU A 26 -37.99 -2.50 8.22
N ASP A 27 -37.57 -3.10 9.33
CA ASP A 27 -37.36 -2.44 10.62
C ASP A 27 -35.92 -1.95 10.82
N ASP A 28 -35.03 -2.16 9.84
CA ASP A 28 -33.62 -1.81 9.95
C ASP A 28 -33.42 -0.28 10.04
N ALA A 29 -32.54 0.14 10.94
CA ALA A 29 -32.26 1.55 11.15
C ALA A 29 -31.23 2.07 10.15
N CYS A 30 -31.60 3.08 9.35
CA CYS A 30 -30.66 3.84 8.51
C CYS A 30 -29.88 4.83 9.40
N LEU A 31 -28.58 4.60 9.57
CA LEU A 31 -27.72 5.40 10.45
C LEU A 31 -27.05 6.57 9.73
N TYR A 32 -26.80 6.44 8.43
CA TYR A 32 -26.12 7.46 7.63
C TYR A 32 -26.50 7.34 6.15
N THR A 33 -26.45 8.48 5.43
CA THR A 33 -26.64 8.55 3.98
C THR A 33 -25.59 9.50 3.39
N GLU A 34 -24.84 9.01 2.39
CA GLU A 34 -23.91 9.75 1.55
C GLU A 34 -24.64 10.32 0.33
N GLU A 35 -25.08 11.57 0.45
CA GLU A 35 -25.80 12.26 -0.61
C GLU A 35 -24.89 12.79 -1.73
N ASP A 36 -23.58 12.94 -1.49
CA ASP A 36 -22.64 13.43 -2.50
C ASP A 36 -22.13 12.28 -3.38
N GLU A 37 -22.52 12.29 -4.65
CA GLU A 37 -22.18 11.27 -5.65
C GLU A 37 -20.67 11.18 -5.93
N LEU A 38 -19.87 12.20 -5.58
CA LEU A 38 -18.41 12.17 -5.69
C LEU A 38 -17.75 11.27 -4.65
N PHE A 39 -18.47 10.89 -3.60
CA PHE A 39 -17.96 10.11 -2.48
C PHE A 39 -18.40 8.66 -2.58
N TYR A 40 -17.42 7.77 -2.48
CA TYR A 40 -17.65 6.35 -2.27
C TYR A 40 -17.78 6.10 -0.76
N PHE A 41 -18.84 5.40 -0.36
CA PHE A 41 -19.08 5.05 1.04
C PHE A 41 -18.63 3.62 1.33
N SER A 42 -17.98 3.39 2.46
CA SER A 42 -17.61 2.05 2.93
C SER A 42 -17.70 1.95 4.44
N ILE A 43 -17.74 0.72 4.94
CA ILE A 43 -17.65 0.44 6.37
C ILE A 43 -16.57 -0.60 6.65
N GLY A 44 -15.92 -0.48 7.80
CA GLY A 44 -14.91 -1.41 8.30
C GLY A 44 -14.92 -1.46 9.81
N LYS A 45 -14.02 -2.24 10.39
CA LYS A 45 -13.77 -2.21 11.83
C LYS A 45 -12.30 -1.86 12.07
N THR A 46 -12.03 -1.20 13.19
CA THR A 46 -10.66 -1.11 13.70
C THR A 46 -10.10 -2.51 13.96
N THR A 47 -8.78 -2.65 13.97
CA THR A 47 -8.09 -3.92 14.22
C THR A 47 -8.50 -4.52 15.58
N SER A 48 -8.75 -3.67 16.58
CA SER A 48 -9.29 -4.06 17.88
C SER A 48 -10.71 -4.64 17.86
N GLY A 49 -11.45 -4.47 16.76
CA GLY A 49 -12.87 -4.80 16.66
C GLY A 49 -13.81 -3.89 17.45
N ARG A 50 -13.30 -2.93 18.23
CA ARG A 50 -14.09 -2.04 19.10
C ARG A 50 -14.91 -1.02 18.34
N PHE A 51 -14.38 -0.46 17.25
CA PHE A 51 -15.07 0.60 16.51
C PHE A 51 -15.49 0.12 15.13
N LEU A 52 -16.74 0.37 14.77
CA LEU A 52 -17.15 0.39 13.36
C LEU A 52 -16.72 1.73 12.78
N ILE A 53 -15.98 1.71 11.67
CA ILE A 53 -15.62 2.90 10.90
C ILE A 53 -16.58 3.00 9.72
N ALA A 54 -17.21 4.16 9.55
CA ALA A 54 -17.96 4.55 8.37
C ALA A 54 -17.16 5.62 7.61
N SER A 55 -16.76 5.30 6.39
CA SER A 55 -15.85 6.10 5.59
C SER A 55 -16.55 6.64 4.35
N SER A 56 -16.47 7.95 4.17
CA SER A 56 -16.85 8.64 2.94
C SER A 56 -15.60 9.19 2.28
N GLY A 57 -15.22 8.66 1.13
CA GLY A 57 -13.98 9.03 0.44
C GLY A 57 -14.18 9.38 -1.04
N SER A 58 -13.55 10.46 -1.49
CA SER A 58 -13.28 10.74 -2.90
C SER A 58 -11.79 10.63 -3.18
N SER A 59 -11.34 10.91 -4.41
CA SER A 59 -9.91 10.88 -4.74
C SER A 59 -9.06 11.89 -3.96
N GLU A 60 -9.68 12.94 -3.41
CA GLU A 60 -8.99 14.09 -2.81
C GLU A 60 -9.48 14.44 -1.40
N THR A 61 -10.55 13.82 -0.89
CA THR A 61 -11.15 14.17 0.41
C THR A 61 -11.71 12.95 1.13
N GLY A 62 -11.47 12.86 2.44
CA GLY A 62 -12.05 11.84 3.31
C GLY A 62 -12.84 12.44 4.48
N GLU A 63 -13.85 11.71 4.94
CA GLU A 63 -14.52 11.90 6.23
C GLU A 63 -14.80 10.54 6.85
N LEU A 64 -14.41 10.39 8.12
CA LEU A 64 -14.65 9.20 8.91
C LEU A 64 -15.58 9.50 10.07
N ARG A 65 -16.47 8.54 10.31
CA ARG A 65 -17.33 8.47 11.49
C ARG A 65 -17.14 7.13 12.17
N VAL A 66 -17.36 7.07 13.48
CA VAL A 66 -17.18 5.85 14.27
C VAL A 66 -18.38 5.54 15.15
N ILE A 67 -18.65 4.25 15.36
CA ILE A 67 -19.58 3.74 16.39
C ILE A 67 -18.75 2.93 17.38
N ASP A 68 -18.83 3.26 18.67
CA ASP A 68 -18.24 2.46 19.75
C ASP A 68 -19.13 1.22 19.99
N LEU A 69 -18.65 0.06 19.54
CA LEU A 69 -19.38 -1.21 19.64
C LEU A 69 -19.30 -1.82 21.05
N GLU A 70 -18.33 -1.42 21.89
CA GLU A 70 -18.26 -1.83 23.29
C GLU A 70 -19.31 -1.12 24.14
N ALA A 71 -19.64 0.13 23.82
CA ALA A 71 -20.75 0.86 24.44
C ALA A 71 -22.13 0.36 23.98
N GLY A 72 -22.17 -0.49 22.94
CA GLY A 72 -23.36 -1.14 22.39
C GLY A 72 -23.59 -0.79 20.92
N ASP A 73 -24.27 -1.67 20.20
CA ASP A 73 -24.55 -1.49 18.77
C ASP A 73 -25.57 -0.38 18.44
N GLY A 74 -26.09 0.31 19.46
CA GLY A 74 -26.92 1.52 19.36
C GLY A 74 -26.22 2.80 19.74
N SER A 75 -24.90 2.77 19.94
CA SER A 75 -24.10 3.97 20.15
C SER A 75 -24.25 4.95 18.98
N PRO A 76 -24.18 6.27 19.26
CA PRO A 76 -24.27 7.29 18.22
C PRO A 76 -23.10 7.19 17.24
N LEU A 77 -23.38 7.52 15.98
CA LEU A 77 -22.36 7.66 14.94
C LEU A 77 -21.61 8.99 15.13
N GLN A 78 -20.40 8.92 15.70
CA GLN A 78 -19.58 10.08 16.05
C GLN A 78 -18.69 10.50 14.89
N LEU A 79 -18.61 11.80 14.63
CA LEU A 79 -17.72 12.36 13.61
C LEU A 79 -16.29 12.47 14.16
N VAL A 80 -15.30 12.02 13.38
CA VAL A 80 -13.89 12.21 13.70
C VAL A 80 -13.44 13.59 13.24
N GLN A 81 -13.46 13.83 11.93
CA GLN A 81 -13.12 15.11 11.32
C GLN A 81 -14.07 15.39 10.14
N ALA A 82 -14.72 16.54 10.15
CA ALA A 82 -15.59 17.01 9.06
C ALA A 82 -14.81 17.12 7.74
N ARG A 83 -15.49 16.88 6.62
CA ARG A 83 -14.87 17.05 5.28
C ARG A 83 -14.21 18.41 5.13
N GLN A 84 -12.98 18.37 4.63
CA GLN A 84 -12.26 19.53 4.14
C GLN A 84 -11.63 19.15 2.80
N PHE A 85 -11.89 19.95 1.76
CA PHE A 85 -11.34 19.69 0.44
C PHE A 85 -9.81 19.56 0.50
N GLY A 86 -9.28 18.48 -0.09
CA GLY A 86 -7.86 18.16 -0.11
C GLY A 86 -7.33 17.42 1.13
N LEU A 87 -8.13 17.27 2.20
CA LEU A 87 -7.75 16.52 3.40
C LEU A 87 -8.16 15.06 3.27
N ARG A 88 -7.17 14.16 3.34
CA ARG A 88 -7.35 12.72 3.45
C ARG A 88 -6.76 12.26 4.77
N TYR A 89 -7.46 11.33 5.40
CA TYR A 89 -7.00 10.67 6.61
C TYR A 89 -7.72 9.34 6.76
N ASP A 90 -7.09 8.45 7.51
CA ASP A 90 -7.67 7.17 7.92
C ASP A 90 -7.19 6.85 9.34
N ILE A 91 -7.82 5.90 10.03
CA ILE A 91 -7.62 5.65 11.46
C ILE A 91 -7.56 4.16 11.81
N ASP A 92 -6.87 3.86 12.91
CA ASP A 92 -7.01 2.60 13.62
C ASP A 92 -6.89 2.83 15.14
N HIS A 93 -7.36 1.88 15.94
CA HIS A 93 -7.50 2.04 17.39
C HIS A 93 -6.36 1.38 18.17
N ILE A 94 -5.70 2.15 19.04
CA ILE A 94 -4.72 1.66 20.01
C ILE A 94 -4.86 2.35 21.37
N GLY A 95 -4.92 1.55 22.44
CA GLY A 95 -5.07 2.04 23.80
C GLY A 95 -6.28 2.98 23.94
N ASP A 96 -6.04 4.20 24.42
CA ASP A 96 -7.07 5.25 24.59
C ASP A 96 -7.09 6.27 23.45
N SER A 97 -6.64 5.90 22.25
CA SER A 97 -6.55 6.79 21.10
C SER A 97 -6.85 6.10 19.76
N PHE A 98 -7.18 6.92 18.76
CA PHE A 98 -6.99 6.52 17.37
C PHE A 98 -5.62 6.99 16.88
N LEU A 99 -4.89 6.12 16.19
CA LEU A 99 -3.85 6.53 15.26
C LEU A 99 -4.51 7.11 14.01
N VAL A 100 -3.91 8.15 13.45
CA VAL A 100 -4.40 8.87 12.27
C VAL A 100 -3.26 9.06 11.30
N TRP A 101 -3.31 8.47 10.11
CA TRP A 101 -2.37 8.81 9.03
C TRP A 101 -3.04 9.74 8.03
N THR A 102 -2.43 10.90 7.78
CA THR A 102 -3.09 12.00 7.08
C THR A 102 -2.13 12.85 6.25
N ASN A 103 -2.65 13.44 5.17
CA ASN A 103 -1.94 14.42 4.36
C ASN A 103 -2.05 15.88 4.87
N LYS A 104 -2.54 16.06 6.10
CA LYS A 104 -2.63 17.36 6.80
C LYS A 104 -1.31 18.14 6.69
N ASP A 105 -1.41 19.46 6.57
CA ASP A 105 -0.26 20.37 6.50
C ASP A 105 0.67 20.12 5.29
N LYS A 106 0.10 19.68 4.16
CA LYS A 106 0.82 19.33 2.92
C LYS A 106 1.78 18.13 3.07
N ALA A 107 1.52 17.25 4.03
CA ALA A 107 2.22 15.98 4.15
C ALA A 107 1.79 15.01 3.04
N VAL A 108 2.20 15.24 1.78
CA VAL A 108 1.73 14.46 0.62
C VAL A 108 1.95 12.94 0.76
N ASN A 109 3.00 12.55 1.48
CA ASN A 109 3.33 11.16 1.81
C ASN A 109 2.71 10.66 3.13
N ASN A 110 1.75 11.42 3.66
CA ASN A 110 1.15 11.28 4.98
C ASN A 110 2.15 11.44 6.14
N LYS A 111 1.63 11.85 7.30
CA LYS A 111 2.32 11.75 8.59
C LYS A 111 1.44 10.97 9.57
N LEU A 112 2.04 10.40 10.61
CA LEU A 112 1.32 9.69 11.65
C LEU A 112 1.02 10.61 12.83
N MET A 113 -0.25 10.67 13.20
CA MET A 113 -0.75 11.44 14.33
C MET A 113 -1.59 10.51 15.22
N ARG A 114 -2.03 11.02 16.36
CA ARG A 114 -3.01 10.37 17.23
C ARG A 114 -4.05 11.36 17.73
N VAL A 115 -5.25 10.88 18.03
CA VAL A 115 -6.31 11.65 18.68
C VAL A 115 -6.91 10.85 19.85
N PRO A 116 -7.07 11.45 21.04
CA PRO A 116 -7.68 10.75 22.18
C PRO A 116 -9.12 10.32 21.88
N LEU A 117 -9.50 9.12 22.32
CA LEU A 117 -10.88 8.63 22.17
C LEU A 117 -11.88 9.56 22.86
N SER A 118 -11.53 10.08 24.03
CA SER A 118 -12.37 11.01 24.78
C SER A 118 -12.69 12.28 23.99
N ALA A 119 -11.78 12.75 23.15
CA ALA A 119 -12.00 13.90 22.28
C ALA A 119 -12.95 13.56 21.13
N VAL A 120 -12.75 12.41 20.46
CA VAL A 120 -13.65 11.97 19.38
C VAL A 120 -15.06 11.71 19.90
N LEU A 121 -15.19 10.97 21.00
CA LEU A 121 -16.48 10.57 21.56
C LEU A 121 -17.25 11.74 22.20
N SER A 122 -16.59 12.85 22.52
CA SER A 122 -17.23 14.10 22.97
C SER A 122 -17.53 15.09 21.84
N GLY A 123 -17.24 14.73 20.58
CA GLY A 123 -17.45 15.60 19.41
C GLY A 123 -16.36 16.68 19.21
N GLN A 124 -15.19 16.49 19.82
CA GLN A 124 -14.02 17.40 19.77
C GLN A 124 -12.79 16.72 19.14
N GLY A 125 -13.01 15.71 18.28
CA GLY A 125 -11.96 14.88 17.69
C GLY A 125 -11.31 15.43 16.42
N GLY A 126 -11.63 16.66 16.04
CA GLY A 126 -11.14 17.28 14.80
C GLY A 126 -9.62 17.42 14.77
N GLN A 127 -9.09 17.79 13.62
CA GLN A 127 -7.65 17.88 13.36
C GLN A 127 -6.88 18.83 14.29
N GLU A 128 -7.58 19.72 14.99
CA GLU A 128 -7.06 20.56 16.07
C GLU A 128 -6.67 19.78 17.33
N ALA A 129 -7.29 18.61 17.55
CA ALA A 129 -6.99 17.71 18.66
C ALA A 129 -5.92 16.66 18.30
N TRP A 130 -5.47 16.62 17.05
CA TRP A 130 -4.50 15.63 16.58
C TRP A 130 -3.09 16.00 17.03
N GLN A 131 -2.42 15.03 17.63
CA GLN A 131 -1.06 15.15 18.13
C GLN A 131 -0.11 14.35 17.24
N GLU A 132 1.04 14.91 16.90
CA GLU A 132 2.02 14.22 16.07
C GLU A 132 2.60 13.00 16.80
N VAL A 133 2.75 11.89 16.07
CA VAL A 133 3.39 10.65 16.53
C VAL A 133 4.70 10.44 15.78
N LEU A 134 4.64 10.52 14.45
CA LEU A 134 5.83 10.57 13.60
C LEU A 134 5.82 11.89 12.79
N PRO A 135 6.95 12.61 12.74
CA PRO A 135 7.06 13.78 11.91
C PRO A 135 6.93 13.42 10.43
N TYR A 136 6.56 14.40 9.60
CA TYR A 136 6.53 14.22 8.16
C TYR A 136 7.93 13.97 7.60
N ASP A 137 8.12 12.85 6.90
CA ASP A 137 9.31 12.54 6.12
C ASP A 137 8.96 12.45 4.64
N PRO A 138 9.48 13.34 3.76
CA PRO A 138 9.17 13.30 2.33
C PRO A 138 9.70 12.04 1.62
N SER A 139 10.61 11.28 2.23
CA SER A 139 11.14 10.03 1.68
C SER A 139 10.30 8.79 2.04
N MET A 140 9.46 8.89 3.08
CA MET A 140 8.65 7.80 3.63
C MET A 140 7.18 8.08 3.38
N ARG A 141 6.54 7.26 2.56
CA ARG A 141 5.08 7.30 2.37
C ARG A 141 4.41 6.32 3.32
N ILE A 142 3.49 6.79 4.16
CA ILE A 142 2.61 5.92 4.95
C ILE A 142 1.36 5.62 4.12
N GLU A 143 1.10 4.35 3.85
CA GLU A 143 -0.06 3.89 3.07
C GLU A 143 -1.16 3.33 3.97
N HIS A 144 -0.78 2.58 5.01
CA HIS A 144 -1.70 1.95 5.94
C HIS A 144 -1.03 1.76 7.31
N VAL A 145 -1.82 1.80 8.39
CA VAL A 145 -1.34 1.49 9.73
C VAL A 145 -2.28 0.49 10.38
N LEU A 146 -1.73 -0.65 10.80
CA LEU A 146 -2.42 -1.66 11.58
C LEU A 146 -2.02 -1.53 13.05
N ALA A 147 -3.00 -1.28 13.91
CA ALA A 147 -2.81 -1.11 15.35
C ALA A 147 -3.12 -2.40 16.11
N LEU A 148 -2.07 -3.07 16.60
CA LEU A 148 -2.16 -4.10 17.62
C LEU A 148 -2.19 -3.46 19.01
N LYS A 149 -2.41 -4.27 20.05
CA LYS A 149 -2.49 -3.80 21.44
C LYS A 149 -1.21 -3.08 21.89
N ASP A 150 -0.05 -3.67 21.62
CA ASP A 150 1.26 -3.22 22.11
C ASP A 150 2.19 -2.72 20.98
N TYR A 151 1.69 -2.67 19.73
CA TYR A 151 2.48 -2.30 18.55
C TYR A 151 1.62 -1.65 17.47
N ALA A 152 2.21 -0.77 16.67
CA ALA A 152 1.64 -0.32 15.41
C ALA A 152 2.53 -0.74 14.25
N ALA A 153 1.99 -1.52 13.32
CA ALA A 153 2.65 -1.87 12.06
C ALA A 153 2.29 -0.82 11.00
N ILE A 154 3.29 -0.16 10.46
CA ILE A 154 3.15 0.90 9.46
C ILE A 154 3.58 0.32 8.13
N GLU A 155 2.64 0.21 7.21
CA GLU A 155 2.88 -0.16 5.82
C GLU A 155 3.03 1.08 4.96
N GLY A 156 4.01 1.05 4.07
CA GLY A 156 4.29 2.19 3.25
C GLY A 156 5.41 1.96 2.25
N ARG A 157 6.04 3.06 1.82
CA ARG A 157 7.08 3.03 0.78
C ARG A 157 8.25 3.92 1.10
N GLN A 158 9.44 3.46 0.74
CA GLN A 158 10.66 4.27 0.75
C GLN A 158 11.62 3.75 -0.32
N GLY A 159 12.18 4.66 -1.11
CA GLY A 159 13.12 4.28 -2.17
C GLY A 159 12.50 3.44 -3.30
N GLY A 160 11.21 3.62 -3.58
CA GLY A 160 10.53 2.94 -4.70
C GLY A 160 10.06 1.51 -4.42
N LEU A 161 10.07 1.08 -3.17
CA LEU A 161 9.67 -0.27 -2.76
C LEU A 161 8.77 -0.18 -1.53
N THR A 162 7.91 -1.17 -1.35
CA THR A 162 7.12 -1.33 -0.12
C THR A 162 8.02 -1.61 1.08
N ARG A 163 7.60 -1.15 2.25
CA ARG A 163 8.33 -1.25 3.51
C ARG A 163 7.35 -1.42 4.65
N LEU A 164 7.79 -2.15 5.68
CA LEU A 164 7.11 -2.26 6.96
C LEU A 164 7.99 -1.64 8.04
N TRP A 165 7.38 -0.77 8.84
CA TRP A 165 7.95 -0.28 10.09
C TRP A 165 7.07 -0.71 11.26
N VAL A 166 7.68 -0.80 12.43
CA VAL A 166 7.02 -1.15 13.68
C VAL A 166 7.31 -0.07 14.69
N LEU A 167 6.25 0.47 15.28
CA LEU A 167 6.28 1.33 16.45
C LEU A 167 5.80 0.51 17.65
N ASN A 168 6.36 0.73 18.84
CA ASN A 168 5.81 0.10 20.04
C ASN A 168 4.53 0.84 20.51
N GLY A 169 3.84 0.27 21.49
CA GLY A 169 2.60 0.83 22.04
C GLY A 169 2.78 2.13 22.83
N THR A 170 4.01 2.57 23.12
CA THR A 170 4.23 3.91 23.71
C THR A 170 4.07 5.01 22.64
N LEU A 171 4.12 4.64 21.36
CA LEU A 171 3.99 5.53 20.21
C LEU A 171 5.05 6.64 20.20
N GLU A 172 6.23 6.37 20.76
CA GLU A 172 7.36 7.30 20.75
C GLU A 172 8.18 7.05 19.48
N ALA A 173 8.55 8.12 18.77
CA ALA A 173 9.21 8.05 17.47
C ALA A 173 10.53 7.28 17.51
N GLU A 174 11.24 7.31 18.65
CA GLU A 174 12.51 6.60 18.88
C GLU A 174 12.35 5.08 18.87
N SER A 175 11.13 4.57 19.05
CA SER A 175 10.84 3.13 18.97
C SER A 175 10.66 2.62 17.54
N LEU A 176 10.59 3.51 16.55
CA LEU A 176 10.36 3.16 15.16
C LEU A 176 11.53 2.32 14.63
N ARG A 177 11.21 1.10 14.19
CA ARG A 177 12.18 0.21 13.53
C ARG A 177 11.63 -0.30 12.21
N ARG A 178 12.49 -0.41 11.20
CA ARG A 178 12.15 -1.01 9.91
C ARG A 178 12.35 -2.52 9.95
N LEU A 179 11.48 -3.28 9.28
CA LEU A 179 11.74 -4.69 8.98
C LEU A 179 12.64 -4.76 7.74
N GLU A 180 13.76 -5.49 7.86
CA GLU A 180 14.74 -5.66 6.79
C GLU A 180 14.57 -7.02 6.11
N PHE A 181 14.84 -7.07 4.81
CA PHE A 181 14.76 -8.26 3.97
C PHE A 181 16.02 -8.35 3.10
N ASP A 182 16.45 -9.57 2.79
CA ASP A 182 17.75 -9.81 2.14
C ASP A 182 17.79 -9.42 0.65
N GLU A 183 16.65 -9.53 -0.06
CA GLU A 183 16.59 -9.20 -1.48
C GLU A 183 16.55 -7.69 -1.72
N GLU A 184 17.22 -7.21 -2.76
CA GLU A 184 17.22 -5.78 -3.12
C GLU A 184 15.85 -5.33 -3.66
N LEU A 185 15.20 -6.19 -4.44
CA LEU A 185 13.89 -5.96 -5.05
C LEU A 185 12.89 -6.94 -4.45
N TYR A 186 11.85 -6.41 -3.82
CA TYR A 186 10.79 -7.19 -3.20
C TYR A 186 9.53 -6.34 -3.05
N GLU A 187 8.43 -7.02 -2.74
CA GLU A 187 7.24 -6.44 -2.15
C GLU A 187 6.97 -7.08 -0.78
N VAL A 188 6.41 -6.28 0.13
CA VAL A 188 5.98 -6.71 1.45
C VAL A 188 4.75 -5.91 1.86
N GLU A 189 3.74 -6.60 2.35
CA GLU A 189 2.45 -6.03 2.78
C GLU A 189 2.04 -6.63 4.13
N VAL A 190 1.22 -5.92 4.89
CA VAL A 190 0.57 -6.49 6.07
C VAL A 190 -0.42 -7.56 5.61
N GLY A 191 -0.32 -8.76 6.19
CA GLY A 191 -1.23 -9.87 5.91
C GLY A 191 -2.48 -9.84 6.77
N GLU A 192 -3.20 -10.96 6.81
CA GLU A 192 -4.42 -11.08 7.61
C GLU A 192 -4.12 -11.18 9.11
N ASN A 193 -4.53 -10.16 9.88
CA ASN A 193 -4.33 -10.05 11.34
C ASN A 193 -5.69 -9.80 12.01
N LYS A 194 -6.30 -10.86 12.58
CA LYS A 194 -7.65 -10.80 13.18
C LYS A 194 -7.66 -10.60 14.70
N GLU A 195 -6.57 -10.96 15.36
CA GLU A 195 -6.43 -10.82 16.81
C GLU A 195 -5.53 -9.61 17.08
N SER A 196 -6.03 -8.59 17.77
CA SER A 196 -5.24 -7.40 18.11
C SER A 196 -4.35 -7.61 19.34
N ASP A 197 -4.74 -8.49 20.26
CA ASP A 197 -3.98 -8.83 21.48
C ASP A 197 -2.95 -9.93 21.17
N THR A 198 -1.94 -9.57 20.38
CA THR A 198 -0.89 -10.48 19.94
C THR A 198 0.44 -9.73 19.78
N PRO A 199 1.57 -10.37 20.10
CA PRO A 199 2.89 -9.86 19.74
C PRO A 199 3.30 -10.25 18.31
N PHE A 200 2.46 -10.96 17.55
CA PHE A 200 2.79 -11.45 16.22
C PHE A 200 2.09 -10.63 15.12
N LEU A 201 2.84 -10.22 14.11
CA LEU A 201 2.32 -9.62 12.89
C LEU A 201 2.41 -10.62 11.75
N ARG A 202 1.29 -10.97 11.13
CA ARG A 202 1.30 -11.67 9.85
C ARG A 202 1.62 -10.69 8.73
N LEU A 203 2.61 -11.04 7.92
CA LEU A 203 2.99 -10.29 6.71
C LEU A 203 3.08 -11.22 5.51
N CYS A 204 2.90 -10.65 4.33
CA CYS A 204 3.08 -11.31 3.05
C CYS A 204 4.27 -10.68 2.33
N TYR A 205 5.20 -11.51 1.89
CA TYR A 205 6.44 -11.12 1.21
C TYR A 205 6.53 -11.84 -0.13
N SER A 206 7.03 -11.14 -1.14
CA SER A 206 7.35 -11.74 -2.44
C SER A 206 8.44 -10.96 -3.14
N SER A 207 9.09 -11.57 -4.12
CA SER A 207 9.96 -10.87 -5.06
C SER A 207 9.80 -11.47 -6.45
N LEU A 208 10.42 -10.86 -7.46
CA LEU A 208 10.50 -11.44 -8.80
C LEU A 208 11.14 -12.84 -8.82
N THR A 209 11.86 -13.24 -7.77
CA THR A 209 12.52 -14.55 -7.62
C THR A 209 11.97 -15.40 -6.47
N THR A 210 11.14 -14.84 -5.59
CA THR A 210 10.59 -15.52 -4.40
C THR A 210 9.07 -15.55 -4.46
N PRO A 211 8.44 -16.73 -4.65
CA PRO A 211 7.00 -16.89 -4.61
C PRO A 211 6.37 -16.32 -3.34
N ARG A 212 5.10 -15.91 -3.44
CA ARG A 212 4.37 -15.31 -2.33
C ARG A 212 4.50 -16.14 -1.06
N THR A 213 5.00 -15.52 0.01
CA THR A 213 5.36 -16.18 1.27
C THR A 213 4.73 -15.44 2.44
N HIS A 214 4.03 -16.17 3.30
CA HIS A 214 3.49 -15.64 4.55
C HIS A 214 4.46 -15.91 5.69
N TYR A 215 4.72 -14.87 6.47
CA TYR A 215 5.51 -14.95 7.70
C TYR A 215 4.66 -14.49 8.87
N ASP A 216 4.86 -15.12 10.03
CA ASP A 216 4.50 -14.53 11.32
C ASP A 216 5.77 -13.87 11.89
N CYS A 217 5.69 -12.58 12.18
CA CYS A 217 6.76 -11.77 12.72
C CYS A 217 6.55 -11.55 14.22
N ASP A 218 7.44 -12.05 15.08
CA ASP A 218 7.44 -11.74 16.52
C ASP A 218 7.95 -10.32 16.74
N LEU A 219 7.04 -9.40 17.08
CA LEU A 219 7.35 -7.98 17.22
C LEU A 219 8.20 -7.64 18.45
N ARG A 220 8.39 -8.59 19.37
CA ARG A 220 9.27 -8.46 20.54
C ARG A 220 10.74 -8.64 20.17
N LEU A 221 11.01 -9.29 19.06
CA LEU A 221 12.36 -9.56 18.55
C LEU A 221 12.74 -8.55 17.45
N ALA A 222 14.03 -8.51 17.14
CA ALA A 222 14.57 -7.70 16.05
C ALA A 222 15.39 -8.58 15.10
N GLY A 223 15.54 -8.15 13.85
CA GLY A 223 16.30 -8.89 12.84
C GLY A 223 15.60 -10.14 12.32
N ALA A 224 16.34 -10.96 11.56
CA ALA A 224 15.79 -12.11 10.83
C ALA A 224 15.15 -13.18 11.73
N GLU A 225 15.59 -13.30 12.98
CA GLU A 225 15.02 -14.20 13.98
C GLU A 225 13.57 -13.86 14.37
N SER A 226 13.10 -12.64 14.07
CA SER A 226 11.70 -12.27 14.27
C SER A 226 10.76 -12.95 13.27
N LEU A 227 11.24 -13.43 12.13
CA LEU A 227 10.41 -13.94 11.03
C LEU A 227 10.33 -15.47 11.01
N VAL A 228 9.12 -16.00 11.14
CA VAL A 228 8.83 -17.43 10.97
C VAL A 228 8.00 -17.64 9.72
N LYS A 229 8.53 -18.39 8.75
CA LYS A 229 7.80 -18.75 7.53
C LYS A 229 6.65 -19.70 7.87
N VAL A 230 5.42 -19.28 7.58
CA VAL A 230 4.20 -20.05 7.86
C VAL A 230 3.75 -20.81 6.62
N TRP A 231 3.87 -20.18 5.46
CA TRP A 231 3.42 -20.76 4.19
C TRP A 231 4.14 -20.10 3.01
N GLN A 232 4.35 -20.85 1.92
CA GLN A 232 4.85 -20.31 0.66
C GLN A 232 4.05 -20.92 -0.49
N GLN A 233 3.74 -20.09 -1.47
CA GLN A 233 3.09 -20.51 -2.70
C GLN A 233 3.92 -21.60 -3.37
N THR A 234 3.32 -22.77 -3.59
CA THR A 234 3.96 -23.83 -4.36
C THR A 234 3.84 -23.53 -5.84
N VAL A 235 4.97 -23.48 -6.54
CA VAL A 235 5.04 -23.24 -7.98
C VAL A 235 5.72 -24.44 -8.63
N PRO A 236 4.97 -25.32 -9.34
CA PRO A 236 5.56 -26.50 -9.97
C PRO A 236 6.66 -26.12 -10.96
N ASN A 237 7.75 -26.90 -10.95
CA ASN A 237 8.91 -26.74 -11.85
C ASN A 237 9.63 -25.39 -11.80
N PHE A 238 9.42 -24.62 -10.72
CA PHE A 238 10.13 -23.37 -10.48
C PHE A 238 11.30 -23.60 -9.52
N ASP A 239 12.51 -23.25 -9.97
CA ASP A 239 13.70 -23.23 -9.13
C ASP A 239 14.19 -21.77 -9.04
N PRO A 240 14.03 -21.10 -7.87
CA PRO A 240 14.41 -19.70 -7.71
C PRO A 240 15.91 -19.47 -7.95
N SER A 241 16.76 -20.49 -7.77
CA SER A 241 18.20 -20.36 -7.93
C SER A 241 18.61 -20.07 -9.38
N ARG A 242 17.74 -20.38 -10.36
CA ARG A 242 17.96 -20.13 -11.80
C ARG A 242 17.77 -18.67 -12.20
N TYR A 243 17.12 -17.86 -11.38
CA TYR A 243 16.73 -16.49 -11.74
C TYR A 243 17.50 -15.47 -10.89
N THR A 244 17.71 -14.28 -11.44
CA THR A 244 18.26 -13.14 -10.72
C THR A 244 17.47 -11.90 -11.09
N CYS A 245 17.34 -10.99 -10.14
CA CYS A 245 16.78 -9.67 -10.37
C CYS A 245 17.86 -8.59 -10.28
N ARG A 246 17.59 -7.44 -10.88
CA ARG A 246 18.44 -6.26 -10.82
C ARG A 246 17.60 -5.00 -10.99
N ARG A 247 17.99 -3.95 -10.28
CA ARG A 247 17.42 -2.61 -10.45
C ARG A 247 18.26 -1.75 -11.40
N PHE A 248 17.59 -1.03 -12.28
CA PHE A 248 18.18 0.02 -13.13
C PHE A 248 17.50 1.35 -12.87
N PHE A 249 18.13 2.43 -13.34
CA PHE A 249 17.58 3.79 -13.29
C PHE A 249 17.75 4.44 -14.66
N ALA A 250 16.65 4.57 -15.40
CA ALA A 250 16.63 5.32 -16.65
C ALA A 250 16.55 6.82 -16.35
N LYS A 251 17.15 7.65 -17.20
CA LYS A 251 17.09 9.10 -17.05
C LYS A 251 16.02 9.68 -17.99
N ALA A 252 14.93 10.18 -17.43
CA ALA A 252 13.90 10.88 -18.20
C ALA A 252 14.43 12.21 -18.79
N PRO A 253 13.75 12.81 -19.78
CA PRO A 253 14.20 14.06 -20.42
C PRO A 253 14.42 15.24 -19.46
N ASP A 254 13.67 15.29 -18.36
CA ASP A 254 13.83 16.31 -17.30
C ASP A 254 14.91 15.96 -16.26
N GLY A 255 15.62 14.85 -16.46
CA GLY A 255 16.69 14.37 -15.60
C GLY A 255 16.26 13.43 -14.48
N THR A 256 14.95 13.24 -14.28
CA THR A 256 14.41 12.36 -13.24
C THR A 256 14.87 10.92 -13.44
N GLN A 257 15.27 10.24 -12.37
CA GLN A 257 15.66 8.83 -12.39
C GLN A 257 14.43 7.95 -12.27
N ILE A 258 14.12 7.17 -13.32
CA ILE A 258 12.97 6.26 -13.38
C ILE A 258 13.44 4.84 -13.04
N PRO A 259 12.98 4.24 -11.94
CA PRO A 259 13.37 2.88 -11.58
C PRO A 259 12.84 1.85 -12.59
N ILE A 260 13.67 0.85 -12.87
CA ILE A 260 13.28 -0.35 -13.62
C ILE A 260 13.65 -1.56 -12.78
N SER A 261 12.67 -2.44 -12.53
CA SER A 261 12.91 -3.74 -11.91
C SER A 261 12.98 -4.80 -12.99
N ALA A 262 14.10 -5.51 -13.10
CA ALA A 262 14.31 -6.53 -14.13
C ALA A 262 14.56 -7.91 -13.50
N VAL A 263 14.09 -8.96 -14.17
CA VAL A 263 14.36 -10.37 -13.83
C VAL A 263 14.65 -11.18 -15.09
N HIS A 264 15.61 -12.10 -14.98
CA HIS A 264 15.99 -13.02 -16.06
C HIS A 264 16.67 -14.28 -15.50
N LEU A 265 16.91 -15.27 -16.37
CA LEU A 265 17.75 -16.43 -16.03
C LEU A 265 19.20 -16.00 -15.77
N LYS A 266 19.84 -16.50 -14.72
CA LYS A 266 21.24 -16.19 -14.39
C LYS A 266 22.19 -16.51 -15.55
N SER A 267 22.03 -17.68 -16.16
CA SER A 267 22.85 -18.13 -17.28
C SER A 267 22.76 -17.23 -18.52
N LEU A 268 21.71 -16.39 -18.63
CA LEU A 268 21.37 -15.67 -19.85
C LEU A 268 22.50 -14.75 -20.34
N PHE A 269 23.23 -14.12 -19.41
CA PHE A 269 24.35 -13.22 -19.72
C PHE A 269 25.72 -13.79 -19.30
N GLU A 270 25.75 -14.88 -18.52
CA GLU A 270 27.01 -15.53 -18.12
C GLU A 270 27.71 -16.18 -19.30
N GLU A 271 26.94 -16.72 -20.26
CA GLU A 271 27.45 -17.41 -21.45
C GLU A 271 27.98 -16.44 -22.53
N ASP A 272 27.70 -15.14 -22.40
CA ASP A 272 28.07 -14.14 -23.42
C ASP A 272 29.55 -13.69 -23.35
N GLY A 273 30.28 -14.08 -22.31
CA GLY A 273 31.67 -13.65 -22.10
C GLY A 273 31.83 -12.11 -22.09
N GLU A 274 32.88 -11.59 -22.72
CA GLU A 274 33.11 -10.14 -22.82
C GLU A 274 32.11 -9.40 -23.75
N LYS A 275 31.35 -10.12 -24.58
CA LYS A 275 30.42 -9.54 -25.56
C LYS A 275 28.99 -9.90 -25.22
N ARG A 276 28.44 -9.25 -24.19
CA ARG A 276 27.01 -9.30 -23.85
C ARG A 276 26.15 -9.10 -25.10
N GLN A 277 25.41 -10.13 -25.47
CA GLN A 277 24.49 -10.08 -26.60
C GLN A 277 23.15 -9.56 -26.09
N PRO A 278 22.50 -8.63 -26.80
CA PRO A 278 21.14 -8.22 -26.45
C PRO A 278 20.18 -9.40 -26.51
N LYS A 279 19.19 -9.42 -25.61
CA LYS A 279 18.22 -10.52 -25.47
C LYS A 279 16.80 -10.03 -25.80
N PRO A 280 15.88 -10.93 -26.17
CA PRO A 280 14.45 -10.61 -26.20
C PRO A 280 14.01 -10.05 -24.84
N CYS A 281 13.29 -8.94 -24.85
CA CYS A 281 12.90 -8.23 -23.64
C CYS A 281 11.42 -7.89 -23.67
N PHE A 282 10.79 -7.98 -22.51
CA PHE A 282 9.41 -7.61 -22.28
C PHE A 282 9.36 -6.49 -21.24
N LEU A 283 8.90 -5.30 -21.63
CA LEU A 283 8.82 -4.13 -20.75
C LEU A 283 7.34 -3.80 -20.44
N TYR A 284 6.97 -3.94 -19.18
CA TYR A 284 5.63 -3.65 -18.68
C TYR A 284 5.55 -2.26 -18.02
N GLY A 285 4.42 -1.56 -18.17
CA GLY A 285 4.15 -0.30 -17.46
C GLY A 285 2.67 0.04 -17.32
N TYR A 286 2.28 0.71 -16.23
CA TYR A 286 0.89 1.11 -15.96
C TYR A 286 0.74 2.63 -15.75
N GLY A 287 1.32 3.16 -14.67
CA GLY A 287 1.54 4.61 -14.51
C GLY A 287 0.30 5.48 -14.34
N SER A 288 -0.77 5.02 -13.68
CA SER A 288 -1.96 5.84 -13.41
C SER A 288 -2.53 5.63 -12.00
N TYR A 289 -3.33 6.60 -11.52
CA TYR A 289 -4.04 6.56 -10.23
C TYR A 289 -3.15 6.45 -8.97
N GLY A 290 -1.82 6.55 -9.12
CA GLY A 290 -0.88 6.27 -8.06
C GLY A 290 -0.76 4.78 -7.73
N ILE A 291 -1.23 3.90 -8.62
CA ILE A 291 -1.05 2.45 -8.51
C ILE A 291 0.41 2.12 -8.77
N CYS A 292 0.97 1.31 -7.89
CA CYS A 292 2.34 0.82 -7.98
C CYS A 292 2.35 -0.55 -8.64
N ILE A 293 3.30 -0.78 -9.54
CA ILE A 293 3.58 -2.12 -10.07
C ILE A 293 4.83 -2.62 -9.36
N ASP A 294 4.61 -3.28 -8.22
CA ASP A 294 5.68 -3.75 -7.35
C ASP A 294 6.40 -4.99 -7.92
N PRO A 295 7.69 -5.19 -7.60
CA PRO A 295 8.47 -6.32 -8.11
C PRO A 295 8.18 -7.62 -7.33
N GLY A 296 6.91 -8.00 -7.25
CA GLY A 296 6.42 -9.25 -6.68
C GLY A 296 6.48 -10.44 -7.64
N PHE A 297 6.30 -11.65 -7.12
CA PHE A 297 6.32 -12.86 -7.92
C PHE A 297 5.10 -12.96 -8.83
N ASN A 298 5.32 -13.29 -10.10
CA ASN A 298 4.25 -13.54 -11.06
C ASN A 298 4.54 -14.81 -11.85
N ALA A 299 3.78 -15.87 -11.63
CA ALA A 299 3.97 -17.13 -12.36
C ALA A 299 3.71 -16.98 -13.88
N ASN A 300 2.92 -15.98 -14.29
CA ASN A 300 2.58 -15.77 -15.70
C ASN A 300 3.77 -15.30 -16.54
N ILE A 301 4.84 -14.79 -15.93
CA ILE A 301 6.04 -14.36 -16.67
C ILE A 301 7.07 -15.48 -16.85
N LEU A 302 6.95 -16.60 -16.14
CA LEU A 302 7.89 -17.74 -16.24
C LEU A 302 8.06 -18.26 -17.67
N PRO A 303 7.00 -18.39 -18.51
CA PRO A 303 7.16 -18.80 -19.90
C PRO A 303 8.08 -17.88 -20.73
N TYR A 304 8.15 -16.58 -20.42
CA TYR A 304 9.07 -15.64 -21.05
C TYR A 304 10.50 -15.88 -20.54
N LEU A 305 10.67 -15.94 -19.22
CA LEU A 305 11.98 -16.13 -18.59
C LEU A 305 12.63 -17.45 -19.02
N ASP A 306 11.88 -18.55 -18.99
CA ASP A 306 12.35 -19.88 -19.40
C ASP A 306 12.67 -19.99 -20.90
N ARG A 307 12.21 -19.03 -21.72
CA ARG A 307 12.57 -18.89 -23.13
C ARG A 307 13.71 -17.91 -23.38
N GLY A 308 14.42 -17.49 -22.32
CA GLY A 308 15.57 -16.60 -22.41
C GLY A 308 15.21 -15.13 -22.61
N MET A 309 14.00 -14.72 -22.24
CA MET A 309 13.62 -13.31 -22.23
C MET A 309 14.00 -12.62 -20.91
N VAL A 310 14.26 -11.32 -20.99
CA VAL A 310 14.32 -10.43 -19.82
C VAL A 310 12.96 -9.80 -19.60
N TYR A 311 12.41 -9.91 -18.39
CA TYR A 311 11.18 -9.20 -18.01
C TYR A 311 11.53 -7.97 -17.19
N CYS A 312 10.94 -6.83 -17.55
CA CYS A 312 11.20 -5.53 -16.94
C CYS A 312 9.89 -4.85 -16.55
N ILE A 313 9.86 -4.21 -15.39
CA ILE A 313 8.77 -3.32 -14.94
C ILE A 313 9.33 -1.90 -14.92
N ALA A 314 8.70 -0.99 -15.66
CA ALA A 314 9.02 0.44 -15.61
C ALA A 314 8.13 1.13 -14.57
N ASN A 315 8.74 1.60 -13.47
CA ASN A 315 8.03 2.31 -12.39
C ASN A 315 7.88 3.81 -12.72
N ILE A 316 7.15 4.08 -13.81
CA ILE A 316 6.97 5.39 -14.44
C ILE A 316 6.06 6.34 -13.64
N ARG A 317 6.21 7.65 -13.83
CA ARG A 317 5.35 8.65 -13.16
C ARG A 317 3.88 8.49 -13.51
N GLY A 318 3.05 8.82 -12.54
CA GLY A 318 1.62 8.51 -12.53
C GLY A 318 1.30 7.24 -11.72
N GLY A 319 2.29 6.38 -11.50
CA GLY A 319 2.32 5.41 -10.41
C GLY A 319 2.65 6.08 -9.06
N GLY A 320 2.82 5.29 -8.01
CA GLY A 320 3.03 5.77 -6.63
C GLY A 320 4.32 5.30 -5.97
N GLU A 321 5.22 4.67 -6.73
CA GLU A 321 6.38 3.93 -6.22
C GLU A 321 7.32 4.83 -5.42
N MET A 322 7.62 6.02 -5.95
CA MET A 322 8.50 6.99 -5.30
C MET A 322 7.79 7.88 -4.26
N GLY A 323 6.54 7.54 -3.90
CA GLY A 323 5.68 8.34 -3.05
C GLY A 323 4.57 9.04 -3.82
N ARG A 324 3.71 9.77 -3.11
CA ARG A 324 2.48 10.34 -3.67
C ARG A 324 2.74 11.43 -4.71
N HIS A 325 3.83 12.17 -4.59
CA HIS A 325 4.25 13.19 -5.55
C HIS A 325 4.51 12.60 -6.96
N TRP A 326 4.95 11.34 -7.03
CA TRP A 326 5.18 10.61 -8.28
C TRP A 326 3.92 10.53 -9.15
N TYR A 327 2.76 10.53 -8.49
CA TYR A 327 1.44 10.61 -9.11
C TYR A 327 0.92 12.05 -9.18
N GLU A 328 0.65 12.68 -8.04
CA GLU A 328 -0.19 13.90 -7.98
C GLU A 328 0.47 15.10 -8.65
N GLU A 329 1.77 15.27 -8.47
CA GLU A 329 2.50 16.42 -8.98
C GLU A 329 3.09 16.09 -10.36
N GLN A 330 3.63 14.89 -10.53
CA GLN A 330 4.49 14.58 -11.67
C GLN A 330 3.86 13.68 -12.74
N GLY A 331 2.68 13.11 -12.52
CA GLY A 331 2.06 12.16 -13.46
C GLY A 331 0.53 12.23 -13.57
N LYS A 332 -0.08 13.33 -13.14
CA LYS A 332 -1.55 13.54 -13.15
C LYS A 332 -1.89 14.87 -13.85
N TYR A 333 -3.10 14.94 -14.42
CA TYR A 333 -3.60 16.15 -15.09
C TYR A 333 -2.63 16.66 -16.17
N LEU A 334 -2.15 17.91 -16.06
CA LEU A 334 -1.31 18.55 -17.06
C LEU A 334 0.12 17.99 -17.11
N THR A 335 0.54 17.20 -16.11
CA THR A 335 1.85 16.50 -16.12
C THR A 335 1.76 15.06 -16.61
N LYS A 336 0.57 14.59 -17.05
CA LYS A 336 0.35 13.21 -17.49
C LYS A 336 1.27 12.74 -18.63
N ARG A 337 1.80 13.66 -19.43
CA ARG A 337 2.78 13.35 -20.49
C ARG A 337 4.04 12.66 -19.95
N ASN A 338 4.41 12.91 -18.70
CA ASN A 338 5.58 12.29 -18.08
C ASN A 338 5.47 10.76 -18.01
N THR A 339 4.28 10.19 -17.81
CA THR A 339 4.06 8.73 -17.85
C THR A 339 4.64 8.12 -19.13
N PHE A 340 4.37 8.73 -20.29
CA PHE A 340 4.81 8.21 -21.58
C PHE A 340 6.29 8.49 -21.84
N LEU A 341 6.77 9.68 -21.47
CA LEU A 341 8.19 10.05 -21.64
C LEU A 341 9.11 9.18 -20.77
N ASP A 342 8.68 8.84 -19.57
CA ASP A 342 9.40 7.94 -18.67
C ASP A 342 9.47 6.53 -19.26
N PHE A 343 8.36 6.03 -19.82
CA PHE A 343 8.33 4.69 -20.42
C PHE A 343 9.26 4.60 -21.64
N ILE A 344 9.28 5.64 -22.48
CA ILE A 344 10.23 5.76 -23.59
C ILE A 344 11.67 5.77 -23.07
N ALA A 345 11.96 6.58 -22.05
CA ALA A 345 13.30 6.63 -21.45
C ALA A 345 13.73 5.28 -20.86
N CYS A 346 12.80 4.51 -20.28
CA CYS A 346 13.09 3.15 -19.82
C CYS A 346 13.44 2.21 -20.98
N ALA A 347 12.68 2.25 -22.08
CA ALA A 347 12.96 1.44 -23.27
C ALA A 347 14.31 1.79 -23.90
N GLU A 348 14.59 3.08 -24.08
CA GLU A 348 15.86 3.59 -24.61
C GLU A 348 17.03 3.17 -23.70
N HIS A 349 16.90 3.31 -22.38
CA HIS A 349 17.92 2.89 -21.43
C HIS A 349 18.26 1.40 -21.54
N LEU A 350 17.26 0.53 -21.69
CA LEU A 350 17.48 -0.92 -21.85
C LEU A 350 18.24 -1.25 -23.15
N VAL A 351 17.97 -0.50 -24.23
CA VAL A 351 18.70 -0.63 -25.50
C VAL A 351 20.14 -0.11 -25.35
N GLU A 352 20.33 1.07 -24.75
CA GLU A 352 21.65 1.67 -24.53
C GLU A 352 22.56 0.83 -23.63
N GLN A 353 21.99 0.19 -22.60
CA GLN A 353 22.74 -0.73 -21.72
C GLN A 353 23.03 -2.09 -22.37
N GLY A 354 22.57 -2.32 -23.62
CA GLY A 354 22.77 -3.57 -24.34
C GLY A 354 21.97 -4.75 -23.77
N ILE A 355 20.93 -4.48 -22.98
CA ILE A 355 20.02 -5.52 -22.47
C ILE A 355 19.19 -6.10 -23.62
N THR A 356 18.74 -5.25 -24.54
CA THR A 356 17.91 -5.62 -25.69
C THR A 356 18.17 -4.70 -26.90
N THR A 357 17.44 -4.90 -28.00
CA THR A 357 17.39 -3.99 -29.17
C THR A 357 15.94 -3.65 -29.49
N SER A 358 15.71 -2.62 -30.30
CA SER A 358 14.35 -2.25 -30.75
C SER A 358 13.59 -3.42 -31.39
N ASP A 359 14.29 -4.26 -32.16
CA ASP A 359 13.68 -5.39 -32.88
C ASP A 359 13.33 -6.57 -31.96
N MET A 360 13.84 -6.56 -30.72
CA MET A 360 13.69 -7.62 -29.73
C MET A 360 12.92 -7.18 -28.47
N LEU A 361 12.42 -5.93 -28.45
CA LEU A 361 11.69 -5.37 -27.32
C LEU A 361 10.17 -5.43 -27.57
N ALA A 362 9.46 -6.11 -26.69
CA ALA A 362 8.00 -6.08 -26.57
C ALA A 362 7.56 -5.18 -25.40
N ILE A 363 6.37 -4.59 -25.51
CA ILE A 363 5.76 -3.74 -24.47
C ILE A 363 4.31 -4.16 -24.18
N GLU A 364 3.87 -4.02 -22.93
CA GLU A 364 2.49 -4.26 -22.46
C GLU A 364 2.11 -3.25 -21.36
N GLY A 365 0.80 -2.96 -21.22
CA GLY A 365 0.27 -2.10 -20.16
C GLY A 365 -1.24 -2.19 -19.99
#